data_AF-A0A250KZG2-F1
#
_entry.id   AF-A0A250KZG2-F1
#
_cell.length_a   1.000
_cell.length_b   1.000
_cell.length_c   1.000
_cell.angle_alpha   90.00
_cell.angle_beta   90.00
_cell.angle_gamma   90.00
#
_symmetry.space_group_name_H-M   'P 1'
#
loop_
_entity.id
_entity.type
_entity.pdbx_description
1 polymer ?
#
loop_
_entity_poly.entity_id
_entity_poly.type
_entity_poly.pdbx_seq_one_letter_code
_entity_poly.pdbx_strand_id
1 'polypeptide(L)'
;MADRLLFILFYLKTYPLQEVIAHLFGMSQPQANFTIHRLSRVLNKTLDARGHKPARLTEEMLSRLEQETRQDLGIDGTERRINRPVNDLGQRIHYSGKKNATP
;
A
#
# COMPACT_ATOMS: atom_id res chain seq x y z
N MET A 1 -20.51 19.92 -0.23
CA MET A 1 -20.23 18.71 -1.04
C MET A 1 -18.73 18.47 -1.21
N ALA A 2 -17.93 19.52 -1.49
CA ALA A 2 -16.47 19.43 -1.63
C ALA A 2 -15.77 18.80 -0.40
N ASP A 3 -16.22 19.13 0.82
CA ASP A 3 -15.57 18.67 2.05
C ASP A 3 -15.60 17.14 2.21
N ARG A 4 -16.61 16.44 1.67
CA ARG A 4 -16.73 14.98 1.82
C ARG A 4 -15.78 14.22 0.91
N LEU A 5 -15.63 14.68 -0.34
CA LEU A 5 -14.68 14.07 -1.26
C LEU A 5 -13.25 14.35 -0.80
N LEU A 6 -12.96 15.59 -0.40
CA LEU A 6 -11.67 15.95 0.18
C LEU A 6 -11.36 15.13 1.44
N PHE A 7 -12.33 14.99 2.35
CA PHE A 7 -12.19 14.18 3.56
C PHE A 7 -11.78 12.74 3.25
N ILE A 8 -12.52 12.05 2.38
CA ILE A 8 -12.25 10.63 2.10
C ILE A 8 -10.96 10.45 1.30
N LEU A 9 -10.66 11.34 0.35
CA LEU A 9 -9.43 11.27 -0.42
C LEU A 9 -8.21 11.59 0.44
N PHE A 10 -8.30 12.55 1.36
CA PHE A 10 -7.26 12.82 2.34
C PHE A 10 -7.00 11.59 3.21
N TYR A 11 -8.05 10.98 3.77
CA TYR A 11 -7.94 9.75 4.55
C TYR A 11 -7.23 8.62 3.79
N LEU A 12 -7.65 8.34 2.55
CA LEU A 12 -7.07 7.28 1.73
C LEU A 12 -5.64 7.60 1.25
N LYS A 13 -5.28 8.88 1.14
CA LYS A 13 -3.95 9.29 0.69
C LYS A 13 -2.93 9.26 1.82
N THR A 14 -3.30 9.69 3.02
CA THR A 14 -2.37 9.90 4.13
C THR A 14 -2.50 8.87 5.25
N TYR A 15 -3.57 8.07 5.27
CA TYR A 15 -3.87 7.08 6.31
C TYR A 15 -3.66 7.60 7.75
N PRO A 16 -4.24 8.76 8.11
CA PRO A 16 -4.07 9.32 9.43
C PRO A 16 -4.89 8.54 10.47
N LEU A 17 -4.54 8.69 11.75
CA LEU A 17 -5.40 8.25 12.84
C LEU A 17 -6.78 8.93 12.75
N GLN A 18 -7.83 8.23 13.18
CA GLN A 18 -9.20 8.77 13.13
C GLN A 18 -9.36 10.03 13.98
N GLU A 19 -8.60 10.14 15.08
CA GLU A 19 -8.55 11.34 15.92
C GLU A 19 -7.94 12.55 15.17
N VAL A 20 -6.87 12.32 14.39
CA VAL A 20 -6.19 13.37 13.64
C VAL A 20 -7.10 13.92 12.55
N ILE A 21 -7.73 13.06 11.76
CA ILE A 21 -8.66 13.52 10.72
C ILE A 21 -9.94 14.11 11.32
N ALA A 22 -10.40 13.61 12.47
CA ALA A 22 -11.52 14.21 13.19
C ALA A 22 -11.20 15.65 13.62
N HIS A 23 -10.01 15.87 14.19
CA HIS A 23 -9.51 17.19 14.56
C HIS A 23 -9.40 18.12 13.35
N LEU A 24 -8.77 17.67 12.26
CA LEU A 24 -8.58 18.48 11.03
C LEU A 24 -9.89 18.92 10.37
N PHE A 25 -10.96 18.13 10.52
CA PHE A 25 -12.26 18.42 9.93
C PHE A 25 -13.33 18.85 10.95
N GLY A 26 -12.92 19.20 12.17
CA GLY A 26 -13.81 19.77 13.19
C GLY A 26 -14.95 18.84 13.63
N MET A 27 -14.69 17.54 13.73
CA MET A 27 -15.67 16.53 14.14
C MET A 27 -15.15 15.63 15.25
N SER A 28 -16.02 14.81 15.85
CA SER A 28 -15.60 13.81 16.83
C SER A 28 -15.00 12.58 16.15
N GLN A 29 -14.16 11.83 16.87
CA GLN A 29 -13.58 10.59 16.36
C GLN A 29 -14.65 9.55 15.93
N PRO A 30 -15.77 9.35 16.67
CA PRO A 30 -16.84 8.47 16.21
C PRO A 30 -17.53 8.96 14.93
N GLN A 31 -17.69 10.27 14.75
CA GLN A 31 -18.22 10.84 13.51
C GLN A 31 -17.27 10.60 12.34
N ALA A 32 -15.96 10.76 12.55
CA ALA A 32 -14.96 10.47 11.54
C ALA A 32 -15.00 8.98 11.14
N ASN A 33 -15.05 8.07 12.11
CA ASN A 33 -15.20 6.63 11.87
C ASN A 33 -16.41 6.33 10.98
N PHE A 34 -17.59 6.78 11.38
CA PHE A 34 -18.83 6.58 10.64
C PHE A 34 -18.74 7.16 9.22
N THR A 35 -18.17 8.35 9.09
CA THR A 35 -18.02 9.06 7.82
C THR A 35 -17.06 8.33 6.88
N ILE A 36 -15.92 7.85 7.38
CA ILE A 36 -14.96 7.04 6.61
C ILE A 36 -15.65 5.82 6.03
N HIS A 37 -16.35 5.02 6.85
CA HIS A 37 -17.03 3.81 6.38
C HIS A 37 -18.12 4.11 5.36
N ARG A 38 -18.94 5.13 5.62
CA ARG A 38 -20.01 5.53 4.71
C ARG A 38 -19.48 6.00 3.36
N LEU A 39 -18.51 6.91 3.37
CA LEU A 39 -17.94 7.49 2.15
C LEU A 39 -17.09 6.48 1.37
N SER A 40 -16.37 5.58 2.06
CA SER A 40 -15.63 4.48 1.41
C SER A 40 -16.54 3.59 0.58
N ARG A 41 -17.74 3.26 1.09
CA ARG A 41 -18.72 2.44 0.36
C ARG A 41 -19.26 3.18 -0.87
N VAL A 42 -19.59 4.46 -0.72
CA VAL A 42 -20.10 5.29 -1.83
C VAL A 42 -19.02 5.45 -2.91
N LEU A 43 -17.79 5.76 -2.51
CA LEU A 43 -16.66 5.93 -3.42
C LEU A 43 -16.39 4.64 -4.19
N ASN A 44 -16.32 3.49 -3.50
CA ASN A 44 -16.11 2.20 -4.16
C ASN A 44 -17.21 1.87 -5.17
N LYS A 45 -18.49 2.06 -4.82
CA LYS A 45 -19.60 1.84 -5.77
C LYS A 45 -19.52 2.77 -6.98
N THR A 46 -19.09 4.01 -6.77
CA THR A 46 -18.96 4.99 -7.85
C THR A 46 -17.81 4.63 -8.78
N LEU A 47 -16.66 4.21 -8.23
CA LEU A 47 -15.51 3.74 -9.01
C LEU A 47 -15.86 2.49 -9.81
N ASP A 48 -16.58 1.54 -9.21
CA ASP A 48 -17.06 0.32 -9.85
C ASP A 48 -18.00 0.63 -11.04
N ALA A 49 -19.03 1.46 -10.81
CA ALA A 49 -19.96 1.89 -11.85
C ALA A 49 -19.29 2.67 -13.00
N ARG A 50 -18.12 3.28 -12.75
CA ARG A 50 -17.33 4.01 -13.74
C ARG A 50 -16.21 3.18 -14.37
N GLY A 51 -16.04 1.92 -13.97
CA GLY A 51 -14.94 1.07 -14.45
C GLY A 51 -13.54 1.54 -13.98
N HIS A 52 -13.47 2.33 -12.90
CA HIS A 52 -12.23 2.89 -12.35
C HIS A 52 -11.81 2.22 -11.03
N LYS A 53 -12.43 1.09 -10.67
CA LYS A 53 -12.01 0.34 -9.50
C LYS A 53 -10.60 -0.20 -9.74
N PRO A 54 -9.65 -0.01 -8.81
CA PRO A 54 -8.32 -0.58 -8.94
C PRO A 54 -8.44 -2.09 -9.12
N ALA A 55 -7.73 -2.62 -10.11
CA ALA A 55 -7.61 -4.06 -10.27
C ALA A 55 -6.93 -4.62 -9.01
N ARG A 56 -7.68 -5.35 -8.17
CA ARG A 56 -7.07 -6.32 -7.26
C ARG A 56 -6.64 -7.48 -8.14
N LEU A 57 -5.45 -8.06 -7.91
CA LEU A 57 -4.95 -9.26 -8.61
C LEU A 57 -6.12 -10.18 -8.99
N THR A 58 -6.62 -10.03 -10.22
CA THR A 58 -7.74 -10.80 -10.72
C THR A 58 -7.20 -12.17 -11.09
N GLU A 59 -8.08 -13.16 -11.18
CA GLU A 59 -7.71 -14.49 -11.68
C GLU A 59 -7.10 -14.40 -13.09
N GLU A 60 -7.57 -13.44 -13.89
CA GLU A 60 -6.98 -13.05 -15.19
C GLU A 60 -5.58 -12.43 -15.07
N MET A 61 -5.32 -11.58 -14.08
CA MET A 61 -3.97 -11.05 -13.84
C MET A 61 -3.03 -12.14 -13.34
N LEU A 62 -3.50 -13.02 -12.46
CA LEU A 62 -2.72 -14.14 -11.93
C LEU A 62 -2.35 -15.11 -13.04
N SER A 63 -3.29 -15.48 -13.91
CA SER A 63 -3.01 -16.36 -15.05
C SER A 63 -2.05 -15.73 -16.06
N ARG A 64 -2.13 -14.40 -16.28
CA ARG A 64 -1.14 -13.67 -17.08
C ARG A 64 0.24 -13.63 -16.41
N LEU A 65 0.30 -13.38 -15.11
CA LEU A 65 1.54 -13.39 -14.32
C LEU A 65 2.22 -14.76 -14.32
N GLU A 66 1.45 -15.86 -14.32
CA GLU A 66 1.99 -17.22 -14.44
C GLU A 66 2.59 -17.51 -15.81
N GLN A 67 2.07 -16.88 -16.87
CA GLN A 67 2.56 -17.01 -18.24
C GLN A 67 3.67 -16.02 -18.59
N GLU A 68 3.82 -14.94 -17.82
CA GLU A 68 4.90 -13.99 -17.99
C GLU A 68 6.25 -14.63 -17.64
N THR A 69 7.21 -14.50 -18.55
CA THR A 69 8.58 -14.90 -18.27
C THR A 69 9.10 -14.06 -17.12
N ARG A 70 9.65 -14.71 -16.07
CA ARG A 70 10.33 -14.01 -14.97
C ARG A 70 11.32 -13.01 -15.55
N GLN A 71 11.04 -11.74 -15.35
CA GLN A 71 11.98 -10.68 -15.70
C GLN A 71 13.01 -10.61 -14.57
N ASP A 72 14.29 -10.70 -14.90
CA ASP A 72 15.40 -10.37 -13.98
C ASP A 72 15.52 -8.85 -13.74
N LEU A 73 14.48 -8.09 -14.08
CA LEU A 73 14.37 -6.68 -13.78
C LEU A 73 13.98 -6.53 -12.31
N GLY A 74 15.00 -6.38 -11.47
CA GLY A 74 14.82 -5.91 -10.11
C GLY A 74 14.27 -4.49 -10.14
N ILE A 75 12.98 -4.34 -9.85
CA ILE A 75 12.48 -3.06 -9.34
C ILE A 75 13.29 -2.83 -8.06
N ASP A 76 14.06 -1.75 -8.01
CA ASP A 76 14.83 -1.31 -6.83
C ASP A 76 13.84 -0.88 -5.74
N GLY A 77 13.16 -1.87 -5.16
CA GLY A 77 12.46 -1.74 -3.91
C GLY A 77 13.53 -1.58 -2.86
N THR A 78 13.52 -0.44 -2.17
CA THR A 78 14.41 -0.15 -1.04
C THR A 78 14.64 -1.40 -0.21
N GLU A 79 15.89 -1.87 -0.13
CA GLU A 79 16.28 -3.09 0.58
C GLU A 79 15.56 -3.15 1.95
N ARG A 80 14.73 -4.18 2.15
CA ARG A 80 14.15 -4.44 3.47
C ARG A 80 15.17 -5.21 4.30
N ARG A 81 15.39 -4.77 5.55
CA ARG A 81 16.23 -5.51 6.50
C ARG A 81 15.63 -6.90 6.71
N ILE A 82 16.40 -7.93 6.40
CA ILE A 82 16.11 -9.32 6.76
C ILE A 82 17.03 -9.75 7.89
N ASN A 83 16.60 -10.71 8.70
CA ASN A 83 17.51 -11.37 9.64
C ASN A 83 18.58 -12.14 8.87
N ARG A 84 19.83 -12.05 9.32
CA ARG A 84 20.94 -12.74 8.67
C ARG A 84 20.72 -14.26 8.74
N PRO A 85 20.71 -14.97 7.59
CA PRO A 85 20.66 -16.42 7.59
C PRO A 85 21.83 -17.00 8.38
N VAL A 86 21.57 -18.04 9.19
CA VAL A 86 22.62 -18.68 10.01
C VAL A 86 23.48 -19.63 9.17
N ASN A 87 22.91 -20.22 8.12
CA ASN A 87 23.62 -21.16 7.24
C ASN A 87 24.59 -20.45 6.28
N ASP A 88 25.70 -21.11 5.94
CA ASP A 88 26.75 -20.55 5.09
C ASP A 88 26.24 -20.25 3.67
N LEU A 89 25.47 -21.18 3.09
CA LEU A 89 24.93 -21.01 1.75
C LEU A 89 24.03 -19.77 1.63
N GLY A 90 23.14 -19.54 2.60
CA GLY A 90 22.25 -18.38 2.63
C GLY A 90 23.01 -17.08 2.89
N GLN A 91 24.07 -17.10 3.71
CA GLN A 91 24.91 -15.92 3.89
C GLN A 91 25.61 -15.50 2.60
N ARG A 92 26.10 -16.45 1.79
CA ARG A 92 26.75 -16.17 0.51
C ARG A 92 25.77 -15.63 -0.53
N ILE A 93 24.57 -16.20 -0.61
CA ILE A 93 23.51 -15.76 -1.55
C ILE A 93 23.08 -14.32 -1.26
N HIS A 94 22.97 -13.96 0.02
CA HIS A 94 22.52 -12.63 0.45
C HIS A 94 23.70 -11.68 0.78
N TYR A 95 24.92 -12.00 0.34
CA TYR A 95 26.09 -11.17 0.59
C TYR A 95 26.07 -9.93 -0.32
N SER A 96 25.78 -8.76 0.26
CA SER A 96 25.67 -7.46 -0.44
C SER A 96 26.99 -6.94 -1.04
N GLY A 97 28.13 -7.65 -0.87
CA GLY A 97 29.42 -7.22 -1.41
C GLY A 97 30.02 -5.97 -0.74
N LYS A 98 29.28 -5.34 0.19
CA LYS A 98 29.73 -4.22 1.02
C LYS A 98 30.82 -4.73 1.95
N LYS A 99 32.07 -4.66 1.49
CA LYS A 99 33.26 -4.73 2.33
C LYS A 99 33.22 -3.51 3.24
N ASN A 100 33.22 -3.73 4.55
CA ASN A 100 33.55 -2.65 5.46
C ASN A 100 34.97 -2.19 5.10
N ALA A 101 35.11 -0.91 4.74
CA ALA A 101 36.33 -0.19 5.05
C ALA A 101 36.41 -0.15 6.58
N THR A 102 37.06 -1.16 7.15
CA THR A 102 37.49 -1.08 8.54
C THR A 102 38.83 -0.35 8.52
N PRO A 103 39.05 0.70 9.35
CA PRO A 103 40.39 1.15 9.67
C PRO A 103 41.23 0.02 10.28
#